data_AF-A0A0F9NX27-F1
#
_entry.id   AF-A0A0F9NX27-F1
#
_cell.length_a   1.000
_cell.length_b   1.000
_cell.length_c   1.000
_cell.angle_alpha   90.00
_cell.angle_beta   90.00
_cell.angle_gamma   90.00
#
_symmetry.space_group_name_H-M   'P 1'
#
loop_
_entity.id
_entity.type
_entity.pdbx_description
1 polymer ?
#
loop_
_entity_poly.entity_id
_entity_poly.type
_entity_poly.pdbx_seq_one_letter_code
_entity_poly.pdbx_strand_id
1 'polypeptide(L)'
;MVQQFKPSIDRPTGGESPLLRFKGILTNYTPEEKTSQQDQSKYMIISFNFTDVEVLDSTEPYPFPIAIIKIGYKPPKDSRGGTKWDAFSTSLRKLSPENPDLDVLVGQRQEWAVSPFKIRSPLTDDEGNPQVDGNGRPVWGDVDVPCWKVVSVDGLGSAEEKDADFNAFLVNLADGKTEPKFYEAALTDSNVTSRPNIVEAITDRKLLVTLMEMNLLTRDAEGILHKVTAETPA
;
A
#
# COMPACT_ATOMS: atom_id res chain seq x y z
N MET A 1 49.46 4.92 -8.27
CA MET A 1 49.26 5.00 -6.81
C MET A 1 47.96 4.27 -6.50
N VAL A 2 48.00 3.19 -5.72
CA VAL A 2 46.79 2.44 -5.36
C VAL A 2 46.12 3.22 -4.23
N GLN A 3 44.92 3.73 -4.48
CA GLN A 3 44.15 4.45 -3.47
C GLN A 3 43.83 3.46 -2.34
N GLN A 4 44.36 3.73 -1.15
CA GLN A 4 44.16 2.89 0.03
C GLN A 4 42.67 2.99 0.41
N PHE A 5 41.93 1.89 0.31
CA PHE A 5 40.53 1.83 0.70
C PHE A 5 40.40 2.25 2.17
N LYS A 6 39.67 3.34 2.42
CA LYS A 6 39.32 3.81 3.75
C LYS A 6 37.82 3.60 3.93
N PRO A 7 37.37 2.68 4.78
CA PRO A 7 35.94 2.46 5.02
C PRO A 7 35.31 3.74 5.59
N SER A 8 34.14 4.11 5.08
CA SER A 8 33.37 5.24 5.60
C SER A 8 32.69 4.85 6.92
N ILE A 9 32.61 5.83 7.83
CA ILE A 9 31.86 5.77 9.10
C ILE A 9 30.60 6.65 9.04
N ASP A 10 30.27 7.19 7.86
CA ASP A 10 29.07 7.97 7.67
C ASP A 10 27.85 7.11 8.00
N ARG A 11 26.82 7.74 8.59
CA ARG A 11 25.57 7.05 8.83
C ARG A 11 25.03 6.55 7.49
N PRO A 12 24.71 5.26 7.34
CA PRO A 12 24.04 4.75 6.16
C PRO A 12 22.76 5.58 5.94
N THR A 13 22.65 6.23 4.79
CA THR A 13 21.47 7.04 4.43
C THR A 13 20.28 6.17 3.98
N GLY A 14 20.50 4.87 3.76
CA GLY A 14 19.48 3.88 3.35
C GLY A 14 18.96 2.97 4.46
N GLY A 15 19.14 3.32 5.74
CA GLY A 15 18.84 2.44 6.88
C GLY A 15 17.37 2.44 7.33
N GLU A 16 16.47 1.78 6.60
CA GLU A 16 15.14 1.38 7.08
C GLU A 16 15.08 -0.14 7.29
N SER A 17 15.86 -0.69 8.23
CA SER A 17 15.91 -2.13 8.58
C SER A 17 16.37 -3.06 7.42
N PRO A 18 17.16 -4.12 7.68
CA PRO A 18 17.44 -5.12 6.64
C PRO A 18 16.25 -6.05 6.38
N LEU A 19 15.15 -5.94 7.16
CA LEU A 19 13.95 -6.74 6.98
C LEU A 19 13.20 -6.34 5.71
N LEU A 20 12.81 -7.34 4.91
CA LEU A 20 11.93 -7.17 3.75
C LEU A 20 10.54 -7.76 4.01
N ARG A 21 10.46 -8.85 4.78
CA ARG A 21 9.21 -9.49 5.20
C ARG A 21 9.40 -10.16 6.55
N PHE A 22 8.47 -9.96 7.48
CA PHE A 22 8.55 -10.58 8.80
C PHE A 22 7.15 -10.74 9.41
N LYS A 23 7.06 -11.63 10.40
CA LYS A 23 5.95 -11.71 11.34
C LYS A 23 6.38 -11.20 12.69
N GLY A 24 5.50 -10.53 13.42
CA GLY A 24 5.79 -10.07 14.78
C GLY A 24 4.56 -9.53 15.49
N ILE A 25 4.66 -9.33 16.79
CA ILE A 25 3.61 -8.75 17.62
C ILE A 25 3.87 -7.26 17.78
N LEU A 26 2.92 -6.42 17.35
CA LEU A 26 3.02 -4.97 17.56
C LEU A 26 2.77 -4.66 19.04
N THR A 27 3.81 -4.25 19.76
CA THR A 27 3.70 -3.91 21.19
C THR A 27 3.04 -2.55 21.39
N ASN A 28 3.47 -1.55 20.61
CA ASN A 28 2.90 -0.21 20.60
C ASN A 28 3.36 0.55 19.35
N TYR A 29 2.79 1.73 19.13
CA TYR A 29 3.29 2.72 18.19
C TYR A 29 3.47 4.07 18.89
N THR A 30 4.50 4.82 18.51
CA THR A 30 4.80 6.12 19.11
C THR A 30 4.99 7.18 18.03
N PRO A 31 4.25 8.31 18.08
CA PRO A 31 4.51 9.44 17.21
C PRO A 31 5.75 10.21 17.67
N GLU A 32 6.64 10.52 16.74
CA GLU A 32 7.82 11.35 16.92
C GLU A 32 7.75 12.57 15.99
N GLU A 33 7.82 13.78 16.54
CA GLU A 33 8.03 14.99 15.75
C GLU A 33 9.52 15.17 15.49
N LYS A 34 9.90 15.34 14.22
CA LYS A 34 11.26 15.64 13.80
C LYS A 34 11.30 16.97 13.05
N THR A 35 12.45 17.61 13.13
CA THR A 35 12.73 18.85 12.41
C THR A 35 13.74 18.54 11.31
N SER A 36 13.41 18.87 10.07
CA SER A 36 14.32 18.77 8.94
C SER A 36 15.53 19.68 9.16
N GLN A 37 16.74 19.14 9.03
CA GLN A 37 17.96 19.94 9.21
C GLN A 37 18.16 20.97 8.09
N GLN A 38 17.58 20.74 6.91
CA GLN A 38 17.75 21.64 5.75
C GLN A 38 16.82 22.85 5.79
N ASP A 39 15.56 22.67 6.19
CA ASP A 39 14.52 23.70 6.03
C ASP A 39 13.79 24.03 7.35
N GLN A 40 14.24 23.46 8.49
CA GLN A 40 13.58 23.58 9.79
C GLN A 40 12.10 23.18 9.81
N SER A 41 11.62 22.53 8.74
CA SER A 41 10.26 22.04 8.62
C SER A 41 10.03 20.88 9.56
N LYS A 42 8.90 20.93 10.26
CA LYS A 42 8.47 19.86 11.19
C LYS A 42 7.76 18.77 10.40
N TYR A 43 8.10 17.53 10.69
CA TYR A 43 7.46 16.35 10.11
C TYR A 43 7.28 15.28 11.19
N MET A 44 6.25 14.47 11.05
CA MET A 44 5.96 13.39 11.99
C MET A 44 6.45 12.06 11.45
N ILE A 45 6.92 11.19 12.33
CA ILE A 45 7.18 9.78 12.04
C ILE A 45 6.40 8.96 13.06
N ILE A 46 5.76 7.88 12.61
CA ILE A 46 5.25 6.84 13.51
C ILE A 46 6.28 5.73 13.60
N SER A 47 6.74 5.43 14.81
CA SER A 47 7.59 4.29 15.12
C SER A 47 6.71 3.14 15.61
N PHE A 48 6.68 2.03 14.88
CA PHE A 48 5.99 0.79 15.24
C PHE A 48 6.98 -0.17 15.88
N ASN A 49 6.72 -0.57 17.13
CA ASN A 49 7.64 -1.41 17.89
C ASN A 49 7.12 -2.85 17.93
N PHE A 50 7.88 -3.77 17.36
CA PHE A 50 7.56 -5.19 17.28
C PHE A 50 8.42 -6.02 18.21
N THR A 51 7.81 -7.08 18.73
CA THR A 51 8.45 -8.16 19.50
C THR A 51 8.09 -9.51 18.88
N ASP A 52 8.80 -10.57 19.27
CA ASP A 52 8.60 -11.91 18.71
C ASP A 52 8.72 -11.92 17.18
N VAL A 53 9.78 -11.25 16.69
CA VAL A 53 10.01 -11.10 15.25
C VAL A 53 10.53 -12.41 14.65
N GLU A 54 9.75 -12.95 13.73
CA GLU A 54 10.08 -14.07 12.86
C GLU A 54 10.37 -13.54 11.45
N VAL A 55 11.63 -13.60 11.06
CA VAL A 55 12.11 -13.07 9.78
C VAL A 55 11.76 -14.04 8.66
N LEU A 56 11.03 -13.56 7.65
CA LEU A 56 10.69 -14.35 6.46
C LEU A 56 11.59 -13.99 5.28
N ASP A 57 11.95 -12.72 5.14
CA ASP A 57 12.86 -12.23 4.11
C ASP A 57 13.64 -11.00 4.62
N SER A 58 14.93 -10.93 4.27
CA SER A 58 15.85 -9.87 4.70
C SER A 58 17.06 -9.76 3.77
N THR A 59 17.54 -8.54 3.54
CA THR A 59 18.76 -8.29 2.75
C THR A 59 20.03 -8.72 3.47
N GLU A 60 20.00 -8.75 4.80
CA GLU A 60 21.11 -9.15 5.67
C GLU A 60 20.57 -10.01 6.82
N PRO A 61 21.37 -10.96 7.36
CA PRO A 61 20.95 -11.76 8.51
C PRO A 61 20.48 -10.91 9.68
N TYR A 62 19.25 -11.15 10.15
CA TYR A 62 18.64 -10.39 11.24
C TYR A 62 18.38 -11.30 12.45
N PRO A 63 19.26 -11.30 13.46
CA PRO A 63 19.16 -12.21 14.61
C PRO A 63 18.30 -11.65 15.76
N PHE A 64 17.77 -10.43 15.62
CA PHE A 64 17.09 -9.75 16.71
C PHE A 64 15.60 -10.12 16.75
N PRO A 65 15.05 -10.47 17.93
CA PRO A 65 13.63 -10.83 18.08
C PRO A 65 12.71 -9.60 18.20
N ILE A 66 13.23 -8.41 17.87
CA ILE A 66 12.53 -7.12 17.94
C ILE A 66 12.77 -6.37 16.65
N ALA A 67 11.83 -5.53 16.23
CA ALA A 67 11.99 -4.66 15.07
C ALA A 67 11.30 -3.32 15.32
N ILE A 68 11.87 -2.24 14.80
CA ILE A 68 11.25 -0.91 14.85
C ILE A 68 11.09 -0.42 13.42
N ILE A 69 9.84 -0.30 12.98
CA ILE A 69 9.52 0.20 11.64
C ILE A 69 9.09 1.66 11.75
N LYS A 70 9.70 2.52 10.94
CA LYS A 70 9.45 3.96 10.96
C LYS A 70 8.79 4.39 9.67
N ILE A 71 7.62 5.01 9.77
CA ILE A 71 6.88 5.52 8.61
C ILE A 71 6.65 7.01 8.80
N GLY A 72 7.07 7.83 7.83
CA GLY A 72 6.77 9.25 7.81
C GLY A 72 5.26 9.47 7.73
N TYR A 73 4.72 10.23 8.67
CA TYR A 73 3.31 10.55 8.77
C TYR A 73 3.01 11.93 8.21
N LYS A 74 1.95 11.97 7.39
CA LYS A 74 1.34 13.21 6.96
C LYS A 74 -0.17 13.08 7.16
N PRO A 75 -0.83 14.03 7.86
CA PRO A 75 -2.27 14.00 8.02
C PRO A 75 -2.96 13.88 6.65
N PRO A 76 -3.98 13.00 6.49
CA PRO A 76 -4.65 12.81 5.20
C PRO A 76 -5.22 14.10 4.61
N LYS A 77 -5.67 15.04 5.45
CA LYS A 77 -6.20 16.35 5.01
C LYS A 77 -5.13 17.26 4.39
N ASP A 78 -3.87 17.04 4.76
CA ASP A 78 -2.72 17.84 4.29
C ASP A 78 -1.90 17.09 3.24
N SER A 79 -2.21 15.81 3.00
CA SER A 79 -1.60 14.97 1.99
C SER A 79 -2.33 15.11 0.65
N ARG A 80 -1.57 15.10 -0.45
CA ARG A 80 -2.12 14.97 -1.81
C ARG A 80 -2.17 13.50 -2.25
N GLY A 81 -2.05 12.56 -1.31
CA GLY A 81 -1.84 11.16 -1.58
C GLY A 81 -0.39 10.84 -2.00
N GLY A 82 -0.13 9.56 -2.27
CA GLY A 82 1.16 9.10 -2.78
C GLY A 82 2.31 9.20 -1.77
N THR A 83 2.05 8.93 -0.49
CA THR A 83 3.08 8.88 0.56
C THR A 83 3.33 7.45 1.07
N LYS A 84 4.44 7.22 1.79
CA LYS A 84 4.67 5.94 2.48
C LYS A 84 3.55 5.61 3.48
N TRP A 85 2.97 6.64 4.10
CA TRP A 85 1.81 6.47 4.98
C TRP A 85 0.56 6.01 4.24
N ASP A 86 0.34 6.51 3.02
CA ASP A 86 -0.77 6.07 2.19
C ASP A 86 -0.63 4.58 1.84
N ALA A 87 0.57 4.13 1.47
CA ALA A 87 0.84 2.71 1.21
C ALA A 87 0.45 1.81 2.39
N PHE A 88 0.90 2.18 3.60
CA PHE A 88 0.57 1.46 4.83
C PHE A 88 -0.93 1.54 5.14
N SER A 89 -1.51 2.74 5.18
CA SER A 89 -2.91 2.93 5.58
C SER A 89 -3.90 2.29 4.60
N THR A 90 -3.57 2.20 3.31
CA THR A 90 -4.37 1.44 2.34
C THR A 90 -4.42 -0.04 2.69
N SER A 91 -3.30 -0.65 3.09
CA SER A 91 -3.30 -2.06 3.51
C SER A 91 -4.12 -2.29 4.79
N LEU A 92 -4.05 -1.35 5.75
CA LEU A 92 -4.85 -1.43 6.98
C LEU A 92 -6.36 -1.28 6.71
N ARG A 93 -6.77 -0.35 5.84
CA ARG A 93 -8.19 -0.17 5.48
C ARG A 93 -8.80 -1.39 4.80
N LYS A 94 -7.99 -2.23 4.14
CA LYS A 94 -8.46 -3.51 3.59
C LYS A 94 -8.80 -4.50 4.69
N LEU A 95 -7.99 -4.52 5.75
CA LEU A 95 -8.15 -5.42 6.90
C LEU A 95 -9.27 -4.97 7.85
N SER A 96 -9.41 -3.66 8.06
CA SER A 96 -10.48 -3.05 8.86
C SER A 96 -11.20 -1.95 8.08
N PRO A 97 -12.16 -2.30 7.20
CA PRO A 97 -12.85 -1.33 6.35
C PRO A 97 -13.86 -0.46 7.10
N GLU A 98 -14.52 -0.99 8.13
CA GLU A 98 -15.58 -0.28 8.87
C GLU A 98 -15.02 0.78 9.81
N ASN A 99 -13.91 0.48 10.50
CA ASN A 99 -13.24 1.42 11.40
C ASN A 99 -11.72 1.18 11.38
N PRO A 100 -11.00 1.75 10.39
CA PRO A 100 -9.55 1.62 10.30
C PRO A 100 -8.89 2.41 11.42
N ASP A 101 -8.46 1.70 12.46
CA ASP A 101 -7.74 2.25 13.61
C ASP A 101 -6.39 1.53 13.76
N LEU A 102 -5.35 2.22 14.22
CA LEU A 102 -4.07 1.61 14.56
C LEU A 102 -4.18 0.74 15.81
N ASP A 103 -5.11 1.05 16.70
CA ASP A 103 -5.24 0.34 17.98
C ASP A 103 -5.65 -1.13 17.79
N VAL A 104 -6.33 -1.47 16.69
CA VAL A 104 -6.68 -2.88 16.37
C VAL A 104 -5.46 -3.74 16.08
N LEU A 105 -4.32 -3.12 15.76
CA LEU A 105 -3.06 -3.80 15.49
C LEU A 105 -2.30 -4.14 16.78
N VAL A 106 -2.49 -3.36 17.84
CA VAL A 106 -1.71 -3.49 19.07
C VAL A 106 -2.01 -4.81 19.77
N GLY A 107 -0.96 -5.53 20.14
CA GLY A 107 -1.01 -6.84 20.79
C GLY A 107 -1.27 -8.01 19.84
N GLN A 108 -1.54 -7.77 18.55
CA GLN A 108 -1.76 -8.83 17.57
C GLN A 108 -0.47 -9.23 16.87
N ARG A 109 -0.35 -10.53 16.52
CA ARG A 109 0.67 -11.02 15.59
C ARG A 109 0.27 -10.62 14.18
N GLN A 110 1.23 -10.09 13.42
CA GLN A 110 1.00 -9.50 12.11
C GLN A 110 2.14 -9.86 11.19
N GLU A 111 1.84 -9.92 9.91
CA GLU A 111 2.83 -10.03 8.85
C GLU A 111 2.97 -8.72 8.11
N TRP A 112 4.20 -8.25 7.96
CA TRP A 112 4.54 -7.03 7.26
C TRP A 112 5.52 -7.34 6.13
N ALA A 113 5.34 -6.65 5.00
CA ALA A 113 6.22 -6.78 3.85
C ALA A 113 6.50 -5.41 3.21
N VAL A 114 7.71 -5.27 2.69
CA VAL A 114 8.07 -4.19 1.77
C VAL A 114 7.52 -4.56 0.39
N SER A 115 6.78 -3.66 -0.22
CA SER A 115 6.29 -3.83 -1.59
C SER A 115 6.33 -2.50 -2.33
N PRO A 116 6.48 -2.52 -3.67
CA PRO A 116 6.39 -1.30 -4.47
C PRO A 116 5.08 -0.56 -4.24
N PHE A 117 5.16 0.76 -4.14
CA PHE A 117 4.02 1.66 -4.12
C PHE A 117 4.37 2.94 -4.88
N LYS A 118 3.41 3.42 -5.66
CA LYS A 118 3.56 4.64 -6.44
C LYS A 118 3.51 5.85 -5.52
N ILE A 119 4.66 6.49 -5.34
CA ILE A 119 4.83 7.71 -4.55
C ILE A 119 5.10 8.86 -5.51
N ARG A 120 4.41 9.97 -5.28
CA ARG A 120 4.63 11.19 -6.05
C ARG A 120 5.97 11.81 -5.64
N SER A 121 6.96 11.66 -6.51
CA SER A 121 8.34 12.08 -6.29
C SER A 121 8.84 12.96 -7.45
N PRO A 122 9.86 13.82 -7.22
CA PRO A 122 10.52 14.49 -8.34
C PRO A 122 11.14 13.44 -9.27
N LEU A 123 10.87 13.56 -10.57
CA LEU A 123 11.44 12.68 -11.58
C LEU A 123 12.92 12.97 -11.73
N THR A 124 13.70 11.93 -11.97
CA THR A 124 15.12 12.03 -12.30
C THR A 124 15.36 11.61 -13.75
N ASP A 125 16.37 12.17 -14.39
CA ASP A 125 16.86 11.69 -15.68
C ASP A 125 17.69 10.40 -15.52
N ASP A 126 18.18 9.87 -16.65
CA ASP A 126 18.97 8.63 -16.70
C ASP A 126 20.31 8.74 -15.94
N GLU A 127 20.75 9.95 -15.63
CA GLU A 127 21.96 10.25 -14.86
C GLU A 127 21.66 10.50 -13.36
N GLY A 128 20.40 10.42 -12.96
CA GLY A 128 19.95 10.62 -11.58
C GLY A 128 19.75 12.07 -11.17
N ASN A 129 19.81 13.02 -12.11
CA ASN A 129 19.58 14.44 -11.83
C ASN A 129 18.07 14.77 -11.88
N PRO A 130 17.57 15.69 -11.04
CA PRO A 130 16.16 16.09 -11.08
C PRO A 130 15.78 16.66 -12.45
N GLN A 131 14.73 16.11 -13.07
CA GLN A 131 14.13 16.70 -14.26
C GLN A 131 13.46 18.01 -13.89
N VAL A 132 13.76 19.06 -14.64
CA VAL A 132 13.17 20.39 -14.45
C VAL A 132 12.31 20.77 -15.66
N ASP A 133 11.19 21.45 -15.40
CA ASP A 133 10.33 22.01 -16.45
C ASP A 133 10.96 23.26 -17.09
N GLY A 134 10.31 23.81 -18.13
CA GLY A 134 10.77 25.04 -18.79
C GLY A 134 10.85 26.28 -17.90
N ASN A 135 10.37 26.21 -16.65
CA ASN A 135 10.44 27.26 -15.65
C ASN A 135 11.44 26.95 -14.52
N GLY A 136 12.24 25.89 -14.66
CA GLY A 136 13.24 25.46 -13.67
C GLY A 136 12.66 24.81 -12.42
N ARG A 137 11.40 24.33 -12.45
CA ARG A 137 10.77 23.62 -11.33
C ARG A 137 10.89 22.11 -11.51
N PRO A 138 11.02 21.32 -10.44
CA PRO A 138 11.06 19.86 -10.55
C PRO A 138 9.79 19.33 -11.21
N VAL A 139 9.96 18.44 -12.20
CA VAL A 139 8.85 17.66 -12.75
C VAL A 139 8.51 16.56 -11.75
N TRP A 140 7.24 16.45 -11.39
CA TRP A 140 6.76 15.45 -10.44
C TRP A 140 6.07 14.31 -11.19
N GLY A 141 6.34 13.09 -10.79
CA GLY A 141 5.69 11.90 -11.33
C GLY A 141 5.53 10.81 -10.28
N ASP A 142 4.83 9.75 -10.66
CA ASP A 142 4.64 8.58 -9.82
C ASP A 142 5.80 7.61 -10.01
N VAL A 143 6.57 7.41 -8.95
CA VAL A 143 7.74 6.52 -8.93
C VAL A 143 7.46 5.36 -7.99
N ASP A 144 7.82 4.15 -8.40
CA ASP A 144 7.73 2.97 -7.54
C ASP A 144 8.77 3.04 -6.43
N VAL A 145 8.30 3.14 -5.19
CA VAL A 145 9.13 3.22 -3.99
C VAL A 145 8.81 2.03 -3.08
N PRO A 146 9.83 1.34 -2.52
CA PRO A 146 9.60 0.28 -1.53
C PRO A 146 8.92 0.86 -0.28
N CYS A 147 7.74 0.35 0.04
CA CYS A 147 6.93 0.79 1.17
C CYS A 147 6.48 -0.38 2.02
N TRP A 148 6.46 -0.20 3.33
CA TRP A 148 5.87 -1.15 4.27
C TRP A 148 4.36 -1.23 4.11
N LYS A 149 3.84 -2.45 4.02
CA LYS A 149 2.42 -2.79 3.99
C LYS A 149 2.13 -3.91 4.98
N VAL A 150 0.93 -3.89 5.56
CA VAL A 150 0.42 -4.97 6.39
C VAL A 150 -0.15 -6.05 5.47
N VAL A 151 0.41 -7.25 5.55
CA VAL A 151 -0.02 -8.41 4.74
C VAL A 151 -1.15 -9.15 5.43
N SER A 152 -1.01 -9.42 6.73
CA SER A 152 -2.03 -10.10 7.52
C SER A 152 -1.94 -9.71 8.99
N VAL A 153 -3.05 -9.87 9.70
CA VAL A 153 -3.18 -9.63 11.13
C VAL A 153 -4.02 -10.76 11.71
N ASP A 154 -3.53 -11.41 12.76
CA ASP A 154 -4.29 -12.43 13.49
C ASP A 154 -5.64 -11.86 13.95
N GLY A 155 -6.72 -12.59 13.68
CA GLY A 155 -8.09 -12.16 13.97
C GLY A 155 -8.75 -11.28 12.90
N LEU A 156 -7.99 -10.61 12.02
CA LEU A 156 -8.54 -9.84 10.89
C LEU A 156 -8.39 -10.56 9.54
N GLY A 157 -7.45 -11.51 9.44
CA GLY A 157 -7.13 -12.25 8.22
C GLY A 157 -6.03 -11.57 7.39
N SER A 158 -5.92 -11.93 6.12
CA SER A 158 -4.95 -11.32 5.20
C SER A 158 -5.58 -10.29 4.27
N ALA A 159 -4.80 -9.30 3.84
CA ALA A 159 -5.23 -8.28 2.89
C ALA A 159 -5.58 -8.90 1.53
N GLU A 160 -4.90 -9.98 1.14
CA GLU A 160 -5.17 -10.73 -0.08
C GLU A 160 -6.52 -11.45 -0.03
N GLU A 161 -6.84 -12.16 1.07
CA GLU A 161 -8.15 -12.78 1.26
C GLU A 161 -9.26 -11.71 1.23
N LYS A 162 -9.06 -10.57 1.92
CA LYS A 162 -10.04 -9.47 1.92
C LYS A 162 -10.25 -8.85 0.54
N ASP A 163 -9.20 -8.76 -0.27
CA ASP A 163 -9.31 -8.31 -1.66
C ASP A 163 -10.05 -9.35 -2.51
N ALA A 164 -9.72 -10.63 -2.37
CA ALA A 164 -10.38 -11.72 -3.10
C ALA A 164 -11.88 -11.82 -2.76
N ASP A 165 -12.23 -11.77 -1.47
CA ASP A 165 -13.62 -11.77 -1.00
C ASP A 165 -14.40 -10.59 -1.56
N PHE A 166 -13.79 -9.40 -1.56
CA PHE A 166 -14.43 -8.21 -2.09
C PHE A 166 -14.58 -8.23 -3.61
N ASN A 167 -13.59 -8.77 -4.34
CA ASN A 167 -13.70 -8.98 -5.78
C ASN A 167 -14.80 -9.99 -6.10
N ALA A 168 -14.91 -11.09 -5.35
CA ALA A 168 -16.00 -12.04 -5.48
C ALA A 168 -17.37 -11.40 -5.23
N PHE A 169 -17.46 -10.53 -4.21
CA PHE A 169 -18.65 -9.73 -3.97
C PHE A 169 -19.01 -8.83 -5.16
N LEU A 170 -18.05 -8.09 -5.72
CA LEU A 170 -18.28 -7.24 -6.89
C LEU A 170 -18.70 -8.04 -8.13
N VAL A 171 -18.09 -9.20 -8.35
CA VAL A 171 -18.43 -10.12 -9.45
C VAL A 171 -19.86 -10.62 -9.31
N ASN A 172 -20.24 -11.07 -8.11
CA ASN A 172 -21.61 -11.50 -7.83
C ASN A 172 -22.62 -10.35 -7.95
N LEU A 173 -22.21 -9.13 -7.60
CA LEU A 173 -23.03 -7.94 -7.79
C LEU A 173 -23.19 -7.58 -9.28
N ALA A 174 -22.18 -7.81 -10.11
CA ALA A 174 -22.19 -7.54 -11.54
C ALA A 174 -22.94 -8.60 -12.36
N ASP A 175 -22.90 -9.86 -11.93
CA ASP A 175 -23.47 -11.01 -12.63
C ASP A 175 -24.94 -10.78 -13.03
N GLY A 176 -25.25 -10.99 -14.31
CA GLY A 176 -26.57 -10.81 -14.90
C GLY A 176 -27.02 -9.35 -15.08
N LYS A 177 -26.13 -8.35 -14.89
CA LYS A 177 -26.45 -6.93 -15.07
C LYS A 177 -25.70 -6.33 -16.25
N THR A 178 -26.29 -5.30 -16.85
CA THR A 178 -25.55 -4.43 -17.77
C THR A 178 -24.66 -3.47 -16.98
N GLU A 179 -23.63 -2.93 -17.62
CA GLU A 179 -22.70 -1.97 -17.01
C GLU A 179 -23.41 -0.80 -16.26
N PRO A 180 -24.42 -0.11 -16.83
CA PRO A 180 -25.13 0.94 -16.11
C PRO A 180 -25.87 0.44 -14.85
N LYS A 181 -26.51 -0.72 -14.93
CA LYS A 181 -27.24 -1.32 -13.80
C LYS A 181 -26.30 -1.80 -12.71
N PHE A 182 -25.12 -2.30 -13.08
CA PHE A 182 -24.08 -2.64 -12.12
C PHE A 182 -23.61 -1.40 -11.36
N TYR A 183 -23.28 -0.30 -12.06
CA TYR A 183 -22.81 0.92 -11.40
C TYR A 183 -23.88 1.55 -10.51
N GLU A 184 -25.15 1.53 -10.93
CA GLU A 184 -26.28 1.96 -10.09
C GLU A 184 -26.33 1.13 -8.79
N ALA A 185 -26.33 -0.20 -8.90
CA ALA A 185 -26.37 -1.08 -7.74
C ALA A 185 -25.14 -0.87 -6.83
N ALA A 186 -23.95 -0.79 -7.41
CA ALA A 186 -22.69 -0.61 -6.67
C ALA A 186 -22.65 0.72 -5.92
N LEU A 187 -23.11 1.82 -6.52
CA LEU A 187 -23.14 3.13 -5.86
C LEU A 187 -24.21 3.26 -4.77
N THR A 188 -25.16 2.32 -4.70
CA THR A 188 -26.15 2.24 -3.62
C THR A 188 -25.77 1.27 -2.49
N ASP A 189 -24.73 0.46 -2.68
CA ASP A 189 -24.31 -0.55 -1.71
C ASP A 189 -23.36 0.03 -0.65
N SER A 190 -23.63 -0.23 0.64
CA SER A 190 -22.82 0.27 1.75
C SER A 190 -21.39 -0.31 1.77
N ASN A 191 -21.19 -1.53 1.29
CA ASN A 191 -19.87 -2.17 1.22
C ASN A 191 -18.99 -1.57 0.13
N VAL A 192 -19.61 -1.02 -0.92
CA VAL A 192 -18.90 -0.30 -1.99
C VAL A 192 -18.65 1.14 -1.58
N THR A 193 -19.67 1.84 -1.09
CA THR A 193 -19.58 3.27 -0.74
C THR A 193 -18.68 3.55 0.47
N SER A 194 -18.48 2.56 1.35
CA SER A 194 -17.47 2.62 2.42
C SER A 194 -16.02 2.54 1.92
N ARG A 195 -15.78 2.26 0.63
CA ARG A 195 -14.45 2.15 0.02
C ARG A 195 -14.23 3.24 -1.05
N PRO A 196 -13.71 4.43 -0.69
CA PRO A 196 -13.58 5.56 -1.61
C PRO A 196 -12.80 5.26 -2.89
N ASN A 197 -11.76 4.42 -2.82
CA ASN A 197 -10.97 3.99 -3.97
C ASN A 197 -11.80 3.18 -5.00
N ILE A 198 -12.79 2.43 -4.54
CA ILE A 198 -13.69 1.65 -5.40
C ILE A 198 -14.74 2.58 -6.02
N VAL A 199 -15.26 3.54 -5.25
CA VAL A 199 -16.17 4.59 -5.76
C VAL A 199 -15.48 5.42 -6.85
N GLU A 200 -14.22 5.79 -6.64
CA GLU A 200 -13.41 6.48 -7.65
C GLU A 200 -13.20 5.62 -8.89
N ALA A 201 -12.85 4.33 -8.73
CA ALA A 201 -12.70 3.40 -9.85
C ALA A 201 -14.02 3.17 -10.64
N ILE A 202 -15.17 3.22 -9.98
CA ILE A 202 -16.50 3.19 -10.62
C ILE A 202 -16.74 4.48 -11.42
N THR A 203 -16.47 5.63 -10.80
CA THR A 203 -16.65 6.96 -11.42
C THR A 203 -15.77 7.13 -12.65
N ASP A 204 -14.53 6.64 -12.58
CA ASP A 204 -13.56 6.60 -13.68
C ASP A 204 -13.84 5.52 -14.73
N ARG A 205 -14.87 4.68 -14.51
CA ARG A 205 -15.20 3.50 -15.34
C ARG A 205 -14.06 2.50 -15.52
N LYS A 206 -13.12 2.47 -14.57
CA LYS A 206 -11.97 1.55 -14.58
C LYS A 206 -12.28 0.23 -13.90
N LEU A 207 -13.22 0.20 -12.94
CA LEU A 207 -13.47 -0.98 -12.12
C LEU A 207 -13.82 -2.23 -12.96
N LEU A 208 -14.76 -2.11 -13.90
CA LEU A 208 -15.15 -3.24 -14.75
C LEU A 208 -14.02 -3.68 -15.67
N VAL A 209 -13.24 -2.73 -16.19
CA VAL A 209 -12.06 -3.04 -17.02
C VAL A 209 -11.09 -3.90 -16.22
N THR A 210 -10.76 -3.50 -15.00
CA THR A 210 -9.89 -4.27 -14.11
C THR A 210 -10.45 -5.67 -13.80
N LEU A 211 -11.74 -5.80 -13.49
CA LEU A 211 -12.36 -7.12 -13.22
C LEU A 211 -12.36 -8.04 -14.45
N MET A 212 -12.49 -7.48 -15.66
CA MET A 212 -12.38 -8.24 -16.91
C MET A 212 -10.91 -8.61 -17.21
N GLU A 213 -9.95 -7.70 -17.00
CA GLU A 213 -8.51 -7.97 -17.14
C GLU A 213 -8.03 -9.05 -16.16
N MET A 214 -8.62 -9.11 -14.97
CA MET A 214 -8.39 -10.18 -13.99
C MET A 214 -9.09 -11.51 -14.34
N ASN A 215 -9.78 -11.59 -15.49
CA ASN A 215 -10.59 -12.74 -15.91
C ASN A 215 -11.66 -13.16 -14.89
N LEU A 216 -12.23 -12.20 -14.16
CA LEU A 216 -13.31 -12.46 -13.20
C LEU A 216 -14.70 -12.23 -13.79
N LEU A 217 -14.79 -11.35 -14.80
CA LEU A 217 -16.03 -11.04 -15.52
C LEU A 217 -15.80 -11.13 -17.04
N THR A 218 -16.87 -11.48 -17.75
CA THR A 218 -16.97 -11.35 -19.21
C THR A 218 -18.21 -10.56 -19.58
N ARG A 219 -18.25 -10.06 -20.82
CA ARG A 219 -19.38 -9.32 -21.37
C ARG A 219 -19.88 -10.04 -22.61
N ASP A 220 -21.18 -10.31 -22.67
CA ASP A 220 -21.80 -10.88 -23.86
C ASP A 220 -22.11 -9.83 -24.95
N ALA A 221 -22.71 -10.28 -26.05
CA ALA A 221 -23.05 -9.42 -27.19
C ALA A 221 -24.14 -8.39 -26.84
N GLU A 222 -24.97 -8.71 -25.86
CA GLU A 222 -26.06 -7.88 -25.33
C GLU A 222 -25.57 -6.87 -24.27
N GLY A 223 -24.29 -6.92 -23.88
CA GLY A 223 -23.68 -6.04 -22.90
C GLY A 223 -23.98 -6.41 -21.45
N ILE A 224 -24.42 -7.65 -21.19
CA ILE A 224 -24.63 -8.23 -19.87
C ILE A 224 -23.31 -8.81 -19.36
N LEU A 225 -23.03 -8.55 -18.09
CA LEU A 225 -21.85 -9.02 -17.39
C LEU A 225 -22.13 -10.41 -16.81
N HIS A 226 -21.19 -11.33 -17.04
CA HIS A 226 -21.25 -12.70 -16.55
C HIS A 226 -20.01 -12.99 -15.73
N LYS A 227 -20.19 -13.62 -14.56
CA LYS A 227 -19.06 -14.17 -13.81
C LYS A 227 -18.36 -15.25 -14.63
N VAL A 228 -17.03 -15.24 -14.61
CA VAL A 228 -16.26 -16.33 -15.21
C VAL A 228 -16.37 -17.54 -14.29
N THR A 229 -17.22 -18.50 -14.66
CA THR A 229 -17.19 -19.83 -14.05
C THR A 229 -15.99 -20.57 -14.63
N ALA A 230 -15.16 -21.17 -13.76
CA ALA A 230 -14.10 -22.07 -14.18
C ALA A 230 -14.72 -23.31 -14.86
N GLU A 231 -15.03 -23.20 -16.15
CA GLU A 231 -15.26 -24.37 -16.99
C GLU A 231 -13.89 -25.00 -17.24
N THR A 232 -13.71 -26.17 -16.62
CA THR A 232 -12.62 -27.12 -16.84
C THR A 232 -12.23 -27.15 -18.33
N PRO A 233 -10.96 -26.91 -18.71
CA PRO A 233 -10.56 -27.05 -20.09
C PRO A 233 -10.75 -28.53 -20.50
N ALA A 234 -11.47 -28.74 -21.59
CA ALA A 234 -11.56 -30.03 -22.27
C ALA A 234 -10.22 -30.41 -22.93
#